data_AF-A0A2P7S9V8-F1
#
_entry.id   AF-A0A2P7S9V8-F1
#
_cell.length_a   1.000
_cell.length_b   1.000
_cell.length_c   1.000
_cell.angle_alpha   90.00
_cell.angle_beta   90.00
_cell.angle_gamma   90.00
#
_symmetry.space_group_name_H-M   'P 1'
#
loop_
_entity.id
_entity.type
_entity.pdbx_description
1 polymer ?
#
loop_
_entity_poly.entity_id
_entity_poly.type
_entity_poly.pdbx_seq_one_letter_code
_entity_poly.pdbx_strand_id
1 'polypeptide(L)'
;MTGNGKAEEKKPINVALQGGGSHGAFSWGVLDRLLEDGRLEIAAVSGTSAGGMNAAALADGWVRGGAEGARQKLHDLWRAVALKGRFSPVQRMPWDVLWGNWSVEHTPGYIWHDTLSRTLSPYAANPLNINPLRDVVASEIDFDNVRSCKAIKLFVSATNVETGQLRVFQPNEITLDVIMASACLPQIFQAVEIDGTPYWDGGYGGNPAIFPFFSEAKTDDVLLVQINPVTREGTPRTANEIQNRIDEITFNASLLREFRAIAFIKELIAAGRLPHGEYRDIRMHRIDADDAFKDLSASSKVNAEWAFLEYLRDLGRNAAGDWLDENFDAVGNRPTLDLTDEFRGRFGPLQHAIPGKRVREFLATRKKPEAA
;
A
#
# COMPACT_ATOMS: atom_id res chain seq x y z
N MET A 1 -22.03 32.57 30.79
CA MET A 1 -20.90 31.68 31.14
C MET A 1 -20.28 31.21 29.84
N THR A 2 -19.01 31.51 29.68
CA THR A 2 -18.20 31.32 28.47
C THR A 2 -17.83 29.85 28.29
N GLY A 3 -18.20 29.26 27.16
CA GLY A 3 -17.67 27.99 26.68
C GLY A 3 -17.28 28.14 25.22
N ASN A 4 -16.15 28.80 24.96
CA ASN A 4 -15.48 28.72 23.66
C ASN A 4 -14.98 27.29 23.49
N GLY A 5 -15.83 26.41 22.94
CA GLY A 5 -15.41 25.12 22.42
C GLY A 5 -14.52 25.36 21.21
N LYS A 6 -13.20 25.51 21.43
CA LYS A 6 -12.24 25.33 20.34
C LYS A 6 -12.46 23.91 19.82
N ALA A 7 -12.83 23.77 18.54
CA ALA A 7 -12.75 22.48 17.88
C ALA A 7 -11.34 21.92 18.12
N GLU A 8 -11.23 20.66 18.56
CA GLU A 8 -9.93 20.02 18.72
C GLU A 8 -9.18 20.12 17.40
N GLU A 9 -7.97 20.67 17.48
CA GLU A 9 -7.12 20.90 16.31
C GLU A 9 -6.66 19.54 15.76
N LYS A 10 -6.90 19.29 14.47
CA LYS A 10 -6.52 18.04 13.82
C LYS A 10 -5.01 17.90 13.80
N LYS A 11 -4.50 16.70 14.07
CA LYS A 11 -3.05 16.44 14.05
C LYS A 11 -2.59 16.12 12.62
N PRO A 12 -1.63 16.86 12.04
CA PRO A 12 -1.14 16.59 10.70
C PRO A 12 -0.28 15.32 10.66
N ILE A 13 -0.50 14.47 9.66
CA ILE A 13 0.27 13.23 9.45
C ILE A 13 0.53 12.98 7.96
N ASN A 14 1.70 12.44 7.63
CA ASN A 14 1.97 11.91 6.29
C ASN A 14 1.62 10.42 6.24
N VAL A 15 1.09 9.92 5.13
CA VAL A 15 0.69 8.52 5.00
C VAL A 15 1.47 7.85 3.86
N ALA A 16 2.21 6.80 4.19
CA ALA A 16 2.94 5.96 3.25
C ALA A 16 2.11 4.70 2.97
N LEU A 17 1.69 4.49 1.72
CA LEU A 17 0.84 3.38 1.29
C LEU A 17 1.63 2.36 0.46
N GLN A 18 1.88 1.20 1.06
CA GLN A 18 2.55 0.11 0.35
C GLN A 18 1.66 -0.48 -0.77
N GLY A 19 2.28 -0.91 -1.85
CA GLY A 19 1.70 -1.71 -2.91
C GLY A 19 1.71 -3.20 -2.60
N GLY A 20 0.70 -3.93 -3.08
CA GLY A 20 0.55 -5.36 -2.86
C GLY A 20 -0.59 -6.01 -3.67
N GLY A 21 -0.91 -5.47 -4.85
CA GLY A 21 -2.05 -5.93 -5.65
C GLY A 21 -3.40 -5.69 -4.94
N SER A 22 -4.28 -6.68 -4.96
CA SER A 22 -5.61 -6.64 -4.32
C SER A 22 -5.54 -6.42 -2.81
N HIS A 23 -4.44 -6.79 -2.15
CA HIS A 23 -4.22 -6.50 -0.74
C HIS A 23 -4.21 -5.00 -0.44
N GLY A 24 -4.04 -4.14 -1.46
CA GLY A 24 -4.29 -2.71 -1.38
C GLY A 24 -5.68 -2.31 -0.86
N ALA A 25 -6.67 -3.21 -0.90
CA ALA A 25 -7.98 -2.98 -0.29
C ALA A 25 -7.91 -2.85 1.24
N PHE A 26 -6.87 -3.41 1.88
CA PHE A 26 -6.55 -3.14 3.29
C PHE A 26 -6.23 -1.66 3.50
N SER A 27 -5.36 -1.09 2.66
CA SER A 27 -5.05 0.34 2.70
C SER A 27 -6.27 1.22 2.43
N TRP A 28 -7.20 0.79 1.57
CA TRP A 28 -8.50 1.45 1.44
C TRP A 28 -9.25 1.47 2.77
N GLY A 29 -9.36 0.33 3.44
CA GLY A 29 -9.98 0.24 4.76
C GLY A 29 -9.33 1.15 5.80
N VAL A 30 -8.00 1.21 5.83
CA VAL A 30 -7.25 2.11 6.72
C VAL A 30 -7.60 3.57 6.43
N LEU A 31 -7.48 4.01 5.18
CA LEU A 31 -7.83 5.39 4.79
C LEU A 31 -9.28 5.72 5.11
N ASP A 32 -10.21 4.82 4.81
CA ASP A 32 -11.64 5.01 5.06
C ASP A 32 -11.93 5.23 6.56
N ARG A 33 -11.25 4.48 7.44
CA ARG A 33 -11.38 4.68 8.89
C ARG A 33 -10.71 5.96 9.38
N LEU A 34 -9.52 6.30 8.87
CA LEU A 34 -8.82 7.54 9.26
C LEU A 34 -9.64 8.79 8.87
N LEU A 35 -10.26 8.76 7.69
CA LEU A 35 -11.13 9.84 7.19
C LEU A 35 -12.42 9.96 7.99
N GLU A 36 -13.05 8.84 8.34
CA GLU A 36 -14.26 8.79 9.16
C GLU A 36 -14.04 9.31 10.58
N ASP A 37 -12.92 8.94 11.20
CA ASP A 37 -12.56 9.37 12.56
C ASP A 37 -12.28 10.88 12.62
N GLY A 38 -11.60 11.42 11.60
CA GLY A 38 -11.47 12.85 11.37
C GLY A 38 -10.54 13.62 12.32
N ARG A 39 -9.93 12.95 13.32
CA ARG A 39 -8.97 13.57 14.24
C ARG A 39 -7.59 13.84 13.61
N LEU A 40 -7.26 13.15 12.52
CA LEU A 40 -6.01 13.34 11.77
C LEU A 40 -6.26 14.19 10.51
N GLU A 41 -5.28 14.99 10.15
CA GLU A 41 -5.20 15.70 8.87
C GLU A 41 -4.10 15.06 8.01
N ILE A 42 -4.48 14.41 6.91
CA ILE A 42 -3.51 13.82 5.98
C ILE A 42 -2.84 14.96 5.19
N ALA A 43 -1.59 15.27 5.49
CA ALA A 43 -0.85 16.37 4.85
C ALA A 43 -0.25 15.96 3.51
N ALA A 44 0.22 14.72 3.41
CA ALA A 44 0.80 14.14 2.20
C ALA A 44 0.61 12.63 2.18
N VAL A 45 0.60 12.07 0.97
CA VAL A 45 0.53 10.64 0.72
C VAL A 45 1.59 10.24 -0.29
N SER A 46 2.33 9.18 0.02
CA SER A 46 3.25 8.52 -0.89
C SER A 46 2.73 7.12 -1.14
N GLY A 47 2.53 6.76 -2.41
CA GLY A 47 1.94 5.49 -2.80
C GLY A 47 2.72 4.78 -3.89
N THR A 48 2.74 3.45 -3.80
CA THR A 48 3.32 2.57 -4.82
C THR A 48 2.29 1.55 -5.27
N SER A 49 2.15 1.31 -6.58
CA SER A 49 1.23 0.31 -7.13
C SER A 49 -0.22 0.54 -6.64
N ALA A 50 -0.84 -0.46 -6.01
CA ALA A 50 -2.15 -0.30 -5.38
C ALA A 50 -2.23 0.84 -4.34
N GLY A 51 -1.13 1.15 -3.65
CA GLY A 51 -1.02 2.33 -2.79
C GLY A 51 -1.11 3.64 -3.57
N GLY A 52 -0.50 3.70 -4.77
CA GLY A 52 -0.61 4.85 -5.68
C GLY A 52 -2.04 5.07 -6.19
N MET A 53 -2.76 3.98 -6.53
CA MET A 53 -4.17 4.05 -6.92
C MET A 53 -5.07 4.56 -5.78
N ASN A 54 -4.88 4.04 -4.57
CA ASN A 54 -5.59 4.54 -3.38
C ASN A 54 -5.31 6.03 -3.13
N ALA A 55 -4.05 6.45 -3.28
CA ALA A 55 -3.64 7.82 -3.04
C ALA A 55 -4.23 8.79 -4.10
N ALA A 56 -4.32 8.37 -5.36
CA ALA A 56 -4.99 9.13 -6.41
C ALA A 56 -6.51 9.22 -6.19
N ALA A 57 -7.17 8.13 -5.83
CA ALA A 57 -8.59 8.13 -5.49
C ALA A 57 -8.91 9.03 -4.27
N LEU A 58 -8.06 8.98 -3.24
CA LEU A 58 -8.14 9.88 -2.09
C LEU A 58 -8.07 11.35 -2.52
N ALA A 59 -7.10 11.72 -3.36
CA ALA A 59 -6.93 13.10 -3.82
C ALA A 59 -8.10 13.59 -4.70
N ASP A 60 -8.57 12.77 -5.65
CA ASP A 60 -9.73 13.08 -6.50
C ASP A 60 -11.01 13.26 -5.64
N GLY A 61 -11.30 12.27 -4.79
CA GLY A 61 -12.48 12.34 -3.93
C GLY A 61 -12.43 13.50 -2.93
N TRP A 62 -11.25 13.85 -2.44
CA TRP A 62 -11.07 14.99 -1.54
C TRP A 62 -11.46 16.31 -2.21
N VAL A 63 -11.07 16.53 -3.46
CA VAL A 63 -11.46 17.74 -4.22
C VAL A 63 -12.97 17.79 -4.44
N ARG A 64 -13.62 16.64 -4.63
CA ARG A 64 -15.07 16.55 -4.87
C ARG A 64 -15.92 16.81 -3.63
N GLY A 65 -15.47 16.41 -2.44
CA GLY A 65 -16.33 16.42 -1.26
C GLY A 65 -15.61 16.28 0.08
N GLY A 66 -14.32 16.64 0.16
CA GLY A 66 -13.51 16.48 1.36
C GLY A 66 -13.41 15.02 1.80
N ALA A 67 -13.47 14.78 3.11
CA ALA A 67 -13.31 13.43 3.67
C ALA A 67 -14.35 12.43 3.13
N GLU A 68 -15.63 12.81 3.07
CA GLU A 68 -16.69 11.93 2.57
C GLU A 68 -16.55 11.67 1.06
N GLY A 69 -16.16 12.68 0.27
CA GLY A 69 -15.85 12.49 -1.14
C GLY A 69 -14.69 11.52 -1.37
N ALA A 70 -13.64 11.62 -0.56
CA ALA A 70 -12.49 10.70 -0.59
C ALA A 70 -12.89 9.26 -0.25
N ARG A 71 -13.69 9.06 0.81
CA ARG A 71 -14.20 7.73 1.19
C ARG A 71 -15.03 7.10 0.09
N GLN A 72 -15.95 7.87 -0.49
CA GLN A 72 -16.79 7.40 -1.61
C GLN A 72 -15.94 7.04 -2.83
N LYS A 73 -14.98 7.89 -3.20
CA LYS A 73 -14.12 7.63 -4.37
C LYS A 73 -13.23 6.40 -4.20
N LEU A 74 -12.71 6.16 -2.99
CA LEU A 74 -11.99 4.92 -2.67
C LEU A 74 -12.90 3.70 -2.85
N HIS A 75 -14.14 3.76 -2.33
CA HIS A 75 -15.12 2.70 -2.53
C HIS A 75 -15.42 2.43 -4.02
N ASP A 76 -15.66 3.49 -4.80
CA ASP A 76 -16.02 3.38 -6.21
C ASP A 76 -14.88 2.77 -7.04
N LEU A 77 -13.63 3.19 -6.79
CA LEU A 77 -12.46 2.59 -7.42
C LEU A 77 -12.40 1.08 -7.19
N TRP A 78 -12.46 0.62 -5.93
CA TRP A 78 -12.38 -0.81 -5.62
C TRP A 78 -13.59 -1.59 -6.13
N ARG A 79 -14.77 -0.95 -6.17
CA ARG A 79 -15.96 -1.54 -6.76
C ARG A 79 -15.80 -1.73 -8.27
N ALA A 80 -15.23 -0.77 -8.98
CA ALA A 80 -14.94 -0.85 -10.41
C ALA A 80 -13.87 -1.93 -10.70
N VAL A 81 -12.80 -1.99 -9.90
CA VAL A 81 -11.80 -3.06 -9.96
C VAL A 81 -12.47 -4.43 -9.82
N ALA A 82 -13.38 -4.59 -8.85
CA ALA A 82 -14.10 -5.84 -8.66
C ALA A 82 -15.00 -6.20 -9.85
N LEU A 83 -15.76 -5.22 -10.36
CA LEU A 83 -16.67 -5.43 -11.49
C LEU A 83 -15.93 -5.83 -12.77
N LYS A 84 -14.78 -5.22 -13.05
CA LYS A 84 -13.93 -5.60 -14.20
C LYS A 84 -13.17 -6.90 -13.95
N GLY A 85 -12.80 -7.19 -12.70
CA GLY A 85 -12.24 -8.47 -12.27
C GLY A 85 -13.18 -9.67 -12.49
N ARG A 86 -14.50 -9.45 -12.50
CA ARG A 86 -15.51 -10.50 -12.84
C ARG A 86 -15.41 -11.05 -14.26
N PHE A 87 -14.65 -10.40 -15.13
CA PHE A 87 -14.39 -10.88 -16.50
C PHE A 87 -12.96 -11.43 -16.66
N SER A 88 -12.17 -11.48 -15.57
CA SER A 88 -10.85 -12.10 -15.58
C SER A 88 -10.97 -13.62 -15.75
N PRO A 89 -10.14 -14.25 -16.58
CA PRO A 89 -10.04 -15.71 -16.66
C PRO A 89 -9.44 -16.36 -15.40
N VAL A 90 -8.93 -15.55 -14.46
CA VAL A 90 -8.43 -15.99 -13.16
C VAL A 90 -9.53 -15.75 -12.11
N GLN A 91 -10.38 -16.77 -11.91
CA GLN A 91 -11.43 -16.79 -10.88
C GLN A 91 -11.38 -18.11 -10.11
N ARG A 92 -11.88 -18.09 -8.87
CA ARG A 92 -12.09 -19.30 -8.07
C ARG A 92 -13.09 -20.23 -8.76
N MET A 93 -12.90 -21.54 -8.60
CA MET A 93 -13.86 -22.50 -9.12
C MET A 93 -15.10 -22.57 -8.19
N PRO A 94 -16.28 -22.98 -8.68
CA PRO A 94 -17.50 -23.03 -7.87
C PRO A 94 -17.38 -23.84 -6.56
N TRP A 95 -16.51 -24.85 -6.53
CA TRP A 95 -16.22 -25.63 -5.32
C TRP A 95 -15.27 -24.91 -4.35
N ASP A 96 -14.34 -24.09 -4.84
CA ASP A 96 -13.50 -23.23 -4.01
C ASP A 96 -14.36 -22.19 -3.27
N VAL A 97 -15.39 -21.65 -3.94
CA VAL A 97 -16.39 -20.75 -3.34
C VAL A 97 -17.21 -21.46 -2.25
N LEU A 98 -17.60 -22.72 -2.49
CA LEU A 98 -18.37 -23.53 -1.54
C LEU A 98 -17.58 -23.87 -0.26
N TRP A 99 -16.26 -24.09 -0.38
CA TRP A 99 -15.37 -24.36 0.75
C TRP A 99 -14.69 -23.11 1.33
N GLY A 100 -14.98 -21.93 0.79
CA GLY A 100 -14.41 -20.68 1.28
C GLY A 100 -12.96 -20.43 0.88
N ASN A 101 -12.26 -21.34 0.18
CA ASN A 101 -10.86 -21.19 -0.22
C ASN A 101 -10.60 -20.04 -1.22
N TRP A 102 -10.00 -18.92 -0.78
CA TRP A 102 -9.71 -17.75 -1.63
C TRP A 102 -8.45 -17.90 -2.50
N SER A 103 -7.67 -18.98 -2.35
CA SER A 103 -6.54 -19.28 -3.22
C SER A 103 -7.04 -19.60 -4.63
N VAL A 104 -6.39 -19.06 -5.66
CA VAL A 104 -6.67 -19.42 -7.06
C VAL A 104 -5.60 -20.38 -7.63
N GLU A 105 -4.66 -20.85 -6.80
CA GLU A 105 -3.49 -21.65 -7.21
C GLU A 105 -3.82 -22.96 -7.93
N HIS A 106 -4.95 -23.60 -7.60
CA HIS A 106 -5.37 -24.86 -8.20
C HIS A 106 -6.32 -24.70 -9.38
N THR A 107 -6.66 -23.46 -9.75
CA THR A 107 -7.59 -23.22 -10.85
C THR A 107 -6.88 -23.43 -12.19
N PRO A 108 -7.47 -24.16 -13.16
CA PRO A 108 -6.85 -24.39 -14.47
C PRO A 108 -6.47 -23.08 -15.18
N GLY A 109 -7.23 -22.01 -14.98
CA GLY A 109 -6.95 -20.67 -15.50
C GLY A 109 -5.68 -20.04 -14.90
N TYR A 110 -5.47 -20.17 -13.59
CA TYR A 110 -4.25 -19.66 -12.93
C TYR A 110 -3.01 -20.47 -13.33
N ILE A 111 -3.10 -21.81 -13.40
CA ILE A 111 -1.98 -22.67 -13.82
C ILE A 111 -1.57 -22.35 -15.27
N TRP A 112 -2.56 -22.19 -16.16
CA TRP A 112 -2.32 -21.78 -17.54
C TRP A 112 -1.70 -20.39 -17.63
N HIS A 113 -2.22 -19.42 -16.87
CA HIS A 113 -1.69 -18.05 -16.79
C HIS A 113 -0.26 -18.01 -16.24
N ASP A 114 0.03 -18.69 -15.13
CA ASP A 114 1.36 -18.76 -14.50
C ASP A 114 2.40 -19.43 -15.42
N THR A 115 2.02 -20.50 -16.12
CA THR A 115 2.91 -21.17 -17.07
C THR A 115 3.20 -20.29 -18.29
N LEU A 116 2.18 -19.60 -18.82
CA LEU A 116 2.35 -18.69 -19.95
C LEU A 116 3.14 -17.43 -19.56
N SER A 117 2.86 -16.80 -18.41
CA SER A 117 3.57 -15.58 -18.00
C SER A 117 5.05 -15.83 -17.75
N ARG A 118 5.46 -17.06 -17.42
CA ARG A 118 6.86 -17.44 -17.25
C ARG A 118 7.57 -17.79 -18.55
N THR A 119 6.83 -18.07 -19.63
CA THR A 119 7.38 -18.56 -20.91
C THR A 119 7.20 -17.58 -22.07
N LEU A 120 6.20 -16.69 -21.99
CA LEU A 120 5.91 -15.65 -22.96
C LEU A 120 5.94 -14.28 -22.28
N SER A 121 6.62 -13.33 -22.91
CA SER A 121 6.59 -11.94 -22.45
C SER A 121 5.20 -11.32 -22.67
N PRO A 122 4.81 -10.30 -21.89
CA PRO A 122 3.55 -9.58 -22.12
C PRO A 122 3.47 -8.95 -23.53
N TYR A 123 4.61 -8.68 -24.15
CA TYR A 123 4.70 -8.20 -25.53
C TYR A 123 4.29 -9.26 -26.56
N ALA A 124 4.60 -10.54 -26.29
CA ALA A 124 4.20 -11.65 -27.14
C ALA A 124 2.77 -12.13 -26.84
N ALA A 125 2.39 -12.18 -25.55
CA ALA A 125 1.09 -12.68 -25.11
C ALA A 125 -0.06 -11.66 -25.29
N ASN A 126 0.24 -10.37 -25.27
CA ASN A 126 -0.76 -9.28 -25.38
C ASN A 126 -0.29 -8.20 -26.38
N PRO A 127 -0.18 -8.50 -27.69
CA PRO A 127 0.34 -7.56 -28.69
C PRO A 127 -0.53 -6.31 -28.86
N LEU A 128 -1.82 -6.39 -28.50
CA LEU A 128 -2.76 -5.26 -28.54
C LEU A 128 -2.71 -4.38 -27.28
N ASN A 129 -1.87 -4.73 -26.29
CA ASN A 129 -1.72 -4.04 -25.00
C ASN A 129 -3.05 -3.74 -24.30
N ILE A 130 -3.99 -4.69 -24.32
CA ILE A 130 -5.28 -4.54 -23.64
C ILE A 130 -5.04 -4.57 -22.14
N ASN A 131 -5.46 -3.50 -21.43
CA ASN A 131 -5.25 -3.35 -20.00
C ASN A 131 -6.55 -2.92 -19.30
N PRO A 132 -7.36 -3.88 -18.79
CA PRO A 132 -8.61 -3.57 -18.11
C PRO A 132 -8.44 -2.69 -16.85
N LEU A 133 -7.28 -2.78 -16.18
CA LEU A 133 -6.98 -1.94 -15.04
C LEU A 133 -6.79 -0.48 -15.48
N ARG A 134 -6.13 -0.24 -16.62
CA ARG A 134 -6.02 1.10 -17.21
C ARG A 134 -7.39 1.70 -17.48
N ASP A 135 -8.31 0.93 -18.03
CA ASP A 135 -9.68 1.40 -18.30
C ASP A 135 -10.40 1.79 -17.01
N VAL A 136 -10.28 0.98 -15.95
CA VAL A 136 -10.84 1.30 -14.63
C VAL A 136 -10.28 2.61 -14.11
N VAL A 137 -8.96 2.73 -14.03
CA VAL A 137 -8.30 3.92 -13.49
C VAL A 137 -8.66 5.16 -14.29
N ALA A 138 -8.70 5.05 -15.63
CA ALA A 138 -9.10 6.15 -16.51
C ALA A 138 -10.56 6.59 -16.32
N SER A 139 -11.47 5.65 -16.04
CA SER A 139 -12.89 5.95 -15.82
C SER A 139 -13.20 6.46 -14.41
N GLU A 140 -12.47 6.00 -13.41
CA GLU A 140 -12.77 6.27 -12.00
C GLU A 140 -12.03 7.48 -11.46
N ILE A 141 -10.83 7.79 -11.98
CA ILE A 141 -9.96 8.84 -11.43
C ILE A 141 -9.90 10.03 -12.38
N ASP A 142 -10.30 11.19 -11.87
CA ASP A 142 -10.09 12.47 -12.54
C ASP A 142 -8.73 13.05 -12.15
N PHE A 143 -7.77 12.97 -13.07
CA PHE A 143 -6.40 13.41 -12.82
C PHE A 143 -6.24 14.93 -12.74
N ASP A 144 -7.17 15.72 -13.27
CA ASP A 144 -7.17 17.17 -13.06
C ASP A 144 -7.50 17.49 -11.59
N ASN A 145 -8.47 16.79 -11.01
CA ASN A 145 -8.74 16.89 -9.57
C ASN A 145 -7.52 16.47 -8.75
N VAL A 146 -6.89 15.34 -9.07
CA VAL A 146 -5.68 14.86 -8.39
C VAL A 146 -4.59 15.94 -8.35
N ARG A 147 -4.24 16.53 -9.50
CA ARG A 147 -3.19 17.58 -9.59
C ARG A 147 -3.61 18.91 -8.95
N SER A 148 -4.92 19.21 -8.93
CA SER A 148 -5.46 20.43 -8.30
C SER A 148 -5.53 20.34 -6.78
N CYS A 149 -5.51 19.14 -6.19
CA CYS A 149 -5.60 18.94 -4.75
C CYS A 149 -4.42 19.61 -4.01
N LYS A 150 -4.71 20.65 -3.23
CA LYS A 150 -3.70 21.37 -2.42
C LYS A 150 -3.67 20.95 -0.96
N ALA A 151 -4.74 20.30 -0.49
CA ALA A 151 -4.87 19.84 0.87
C ALA A 151 -3.95 18.63 1.14
N ILE A 152 -3.88 17.71 0.18
CA ILE A 152 -3.11 16.46 0.28
C ILE A 152 -2.08 16.44 -0.86
N LYS A 153 -0.79 16.49 -0.53
CA LYS A 153 0.26 16.31 -1.55
C LYS A 153 0.38 14.83 -1.91
N LEU A 154 0.39 14.52 -3.20
CA LEU A 154 0.50 13.15 -3.70
C LEU A 154 1.87 12.87 -4.33
N PHE A 155 2.53 11.81 -3.89
CA PHE A 155 3.74 11.26 -4.49
C PHE A 155 3.49 9.83 -4.97
N VAL A 156 3.96 9.51 -6.17
CA VAL A 156 3.82 8.17 -6.75
C VAL A 156 5.19 7.68 -7.21
N SER A 157 5.51 6.43 -6.89
CA SER A 157 6.80 5.83 -7.22
C SER A 157 6.70 4.88 -8.42
N ALA A 158 7.66 4.96 -9.36
CA ALA A 158 7.88 3.95 -10.40
C ALA A 158 9.38 3.68 -10.59
N THR A 159 9.73 2.50 -11.11
CA THR A 159 11.13 2.11 -11.33
C THR A 159 11.49 2.27 -12.80
N ASN A 160 12.52 3.05 -13.09
CA ASN A 160 13.07 3.18 -14.43
C ASN A 160 13.69 1.83 -14.85
N VAL A 161 13.24 1.29 -15.99
CA VAL A 161 13.64 -0.05 -16.46
C VAL A 161 15.11 -0.08 -16.91
N GLU A 162 15.61 1.01 -17.50
CA GLU A 162 16.96 1.08 -18.06
C GLU A 162 18.02 1.20 -16.97
N THR A 163 17.74 1.95 -15.90
CA THR A 163 18.71 2.25 -14.84
C THR A 163 18.46 1.48 -13.54
N GLY A 164 17.27 0.92 -13.37
CA GLY A 164 16.82 0.34 -12.10
C GLY A 164 16.57 1.37 -11.00
N GLN A 165 16.65 2.67 -11.30
CA GLN A 165 16.48 3.73 -10.32
C GLN A 165 15.01 4.06 -10.08
N LEU A 166 14.70 4.40 -8.82
CA LEU A 166 13.40 4.90 -8.42
C LEU A 166 13.19 6.33 -8.92
N ARG A 167 12.07 6.60 -9.60
CA ARG A 167 11.55 7.95 -9.84
C ARG A 167 10.31 8.15 -8.96
N VAL A 168 10.31 9.23 -8.19
CA VAL A 168 9.12 9.69 -7.46
C VAL A 168 8.52 10.87 -8.22
N PHE A 169 7.31 10.68 -8.72
CA PHE A 169 6.54 11.70 -9.41
C PHE A 169 5.87 12.63 -8.40
N GLN A 170 5.95 13.92 -8.70
CA GLN A 170 5.44 15.02 -7.90
C GLN A 170 3.94 15.25 -8.14
N PRO A 171 3.22 15.98 -7.25
CA PRO A 171 1.78 16.17 -7.35
C PRO A 171 1.29 16.71 -8.71
N ASN A 172 2.09 17.54 -9.39
CA ASN A 172 1.76 18.11 -10.70
C ASN A 172 2.06 17.17 -11.88
N GLU A 173 2.84 16.11 -11.67
CA GLU A 173 3.20 15.13 -12.70
C GLU A 173 2.23 13.95 -12.75
N ILE A 174 1.32 13.81 -11.77
CA ILE A 174 0.46 12.64 -11.65
C ILE A 174 -0.54 12.57 -12.80
N THR A 175 -0.41 11.52 -13.62
CA THR A 175 -1.28 11.18 -14.76
C THR A 175 -1.70 9.72 -14.69
N LEU A 176 -2.59 9.31 -15.60
CA LEU A 176 -2.93 7.90 -15.80
C LEU A 176 -1.69 7.05 -16.03
N ASP A 177 -0.78 7.49 -16.89
CA ASP A 177 0.44 6.75 -17.22
C ASP A 177 1.36 6.59 -16.01
N VAL A 178 1.46 7.61 -15.14
CA VAL A 178 2.22 7.52 -13.89
C VAL A 178 1.64 6.45 -12.96
N ILE A 179 0.31 6.40 -12.80
CA ILE A 179 -0.34 5.37 -11.97
C ILE A 179 -0.15 3.98 -12.57
N MET A 180 -0.30 3.86 -13.90
CA MET A 180 -0.10 2.58 -14.58
C MET A 180 1.35 2.11 -14.52
N ALA A 181 2.32 3.01 -14.66
CA ALA A 181 3.74 2.72 -14.48
C ALA A 181 4.00 2.21 -13.05
N SER A 182 3.45 2.89 -12.05
CA SER A 182 3.58 2.50 -10.64
C SER A 182 3.00 1.12 -10.32
N ALA A 183 2.02 0.65 -11.10
CA ALA A 183 1.37 -0.66 -10.95
C ALA A 183 1.81 -1.69 -12.02
N CYS A 184 2.87 -1.42 -12.78
CA CYS A 184 3.30 -2.22 -13.92
C CYS A 184 4.20 -3.40 -13.50
N LEU A 185 3.58 -4.52 -13.11
CA LEU A 185 4.32 -5.77 -12.90
C LEU A 185 4.80 -6.35 -14.24
N PRO A 186 6.13 -6.55 -14.44
CA PRO A 186 6.71 -6.88 -15.75
C PRO A 186 6.30 -8.24 -16.31
N GLN A 187 5.80 -9.14 -15.46
CA GLN A 187 5.29 -10.46 -15.88
C GLN A 187 3.83 -10.39 -16.36
N ILE A 188 3.13 -9.28 -16.13
CA ILE A 188 1.69 -9.13 -16.39
C ILE A 188 1.43 -8.00 -17.40
N PHE A 189 2.15 -6.89 -17.29
CA PHE A 189 1.94 -5.69 -18.10
C PHE A 189 3.18 -5.34 -18.91
N GLN A 190 2.97 -4.79 -20.10
CA GLN A 190 4.05 -4.14 -20.85
C GLN A 190 4.49 -2.88 -20.11
N ALA A 191 5.80 -2.56 -20.18
CA ALA A 191 6.35 -1.35 -19.57
C ALA A 191 5.60 -0.10 -20.06
N VAL A 192 5.36 0.84 -19.15
CA VAL A 192 4.70 2.11 -19.48
C VAL A 192 5.77 3.15 -19.78
N GLU A 193 5.71 3.75 -20.96
CA GLU A 193 6.63 4.81 -21.35
C GLU A 193 6.10 6.19 -20.93
N ILE A 194 6.91 6.95 -20.22
CA ILE A 194 6.64 8.34 -19.83
C ILE A 194 7.82 9.17 -20.32
N ASP A 195 7.54 10.15 -21.19
CA ASP A 195 8.56 10.98 -21.84
C ASP A 195 9.68 10.16 -22.52
N GLY A 196 9.30 9.04 -23.16
CA GLY A 196 10.23 8.13 -23.84
C GLY A 196 11.06 7.24 -22.90
N THR A 197 10.84 7.30 -21.59
CA THR A 197 11.51 6.44 -20.61
C THR A 197 10.58 5.29 -20.18
N PRO A 198 11.00 4.02 -20.27
CA PRO A 198 10.20 2.89 -19.82
C PRO A 198 10.23 2.72 -18.30
N TYR A 199 9.05 2.47 -17.71
CA TYR A 199 8.88 2.26 -16.27
C TYR A 199 8.16 0.94 -15.94
N TRP A 200 8.56 0.35 -14.82
CA TRP A 200 7.90 -0.74 -14.11
C TRP A 200 7.40 -0.31 -12.74
N ASP A 201 6.68 -1.22 -12.07
CA ASP A 201 6.12 -1.03 -10.74
C ASP A 201 7.14 -0.42 -9.78
N GLY A 202 6.72 0.59 -9.01
CA GLY A 202 7.59 1.26 -8.07
C GLY A 202 8.09 0.34 -6.96
N GLY A 203 7.45 -0.82 -6.78
CA GLY A 203 7.78 -1.83 -5.79
C GLY A 203 9.25 -2.25 -5.84
N TYR A 204 9.84 -2.29 -7.03
CA TYR A 204 11.24 -2.68 -7.24
C TYR A 204 12.24 -1.63 -6.74
N GLY A 205 11.84 -0.35 -6.66
CA GLY A 205 12.71 0.76 -6.27
C GLY A 205 12.35 1.42 -4.93
N GLY A 206 11.06 1.43 -4.54
CA GLY A 206 10.52 2.08 -3.35
C GLY A 206 9.07 1.66 -3.06
N ASN A 207 8.85 0.86 -2.00
CA ASN A 207 7.51 0.35 -1.64
C ASN A 207 7.10 0.58 -0.16
N PRO A 208 6.49 1.74 0.16
CA PRO A 208 6.51 2.98 -0.61
C PRO A 208 7.77 3.80 -0.31
N ALA A 209 8.04 4.81 -1.13
CA ALA A 209 9.10 5.78 -0.85
C ALA A 209 8.69 6.73 0.29
N ILE A 210 9.51 6.86 1.34
CA ILE A 210 9.22 7.73 2.50
C ILE A 210 9.98 9.05 2.40
N PHE A 211 11.14 9.04 1.76
CA PHE A 211 12.00 10.22 1.61
C PHE A 211 11.33 11.50 1.07
N PRO A 212 10.25 11.48 0.23
CA PRO A 212 9.59 12.72 -0.18
C PRO A 212 9.03 13.53 1.00
N PHE A 213 8.69 12.86 2.11
CA PHE A 213 8.20 13.53 3.32
C PHE A 213 9.29 14.32 4.04
N PHE A 214 10.57 13.97 3.84
CA PHE A 214 11.67 14.65 4.52
C PHE A 214 11.87 16.07 4.03
N SER A 215 11.58 16.33 2.76
CA SER A 215 11.74 17.65 2.14
C SER A 215 10.44 18.45 2.07
N GLU A 216 9.28 17.79 1.93
CA GLU A 216 8.07 18.47 1.45
C GLU A 216 6.87 18.46 2.41
N ALA A 217 6.94 17.72 3.52
CA ALA A 217 5.82 17.58 4.44
C ALA A 217 5.70 18.73 5.45
N LYS A 218 4.49 18.96 5.95
CA LYS A 218 4.18 19.91 7.04
C LYS A 218 4.41 19.34 8.44
N THR A 219 4.69 18.04 8.54
CA THR A 219 4.77 17.28 9.78
C THR A 219 5.90 16.26 9.68
N ASP A 220 6.50 15.94 10.82
CA ASP A 220 7.54 14.91 10.95
C ASP A 220 6.94 13.52 11.18
N ASP A 221 5.63 13.43 11.42
CA ASP A 221 4.93 12.18 11.68
C ASP A 221 4.57 11.47 10.37
N VAL A 222 4.97 10.20 10.25
CA VAL A 222 4.75 9.35 9.08
C VAL A 222 4.08 8.06 9.52
N LEU A 223 2.88 7.80 9.00
CA LEU A 223 2.14 6.57 9.15
C LEU A 223 2.36 5.66 7.96
N LEU A 224 3.11 4.57 8.15
CA LEU A 224 3.23 3.50 7.17
C LEU A 224 2.03 2.56 7.28
N VAL A 225 1.35 2.35 6.16
CA VAL A 225 0.39 1.26 5.98
C VAL A 225 1.10 0.12 5.25
N GLN A 226 1.47 -0.91 6.01
CA GLN A 226 2.25 -2.03 5.52
C GLN A 226 1.34 -3.23 5.21
N ILE A 227 1.53 -3.81 4.04
CA ILE A 227 0.68 -4.88 3.49
C ILE A 227 1.49 -6.13 3.21
N ASN A 228 2.73 -5.99 2.71
CA ASN A 228 3.59 -7.12 2.43
C ASN A 228 4.28 -7.59 3.71
N PRO A 229 4.17 -8.88 4.05
CA PRO A 229 4.86 -9.42 5.21
C PRO A 229 6.37 -9.35 5.01
N VAL A 230 7.09 -8.93 6.03
CA VAL A 230 8.57 -8.90 5.97
C VAL A 230 9.15 -10.28 6.29
N THR A 231 8.58 -10.92 7.30
CA THR A 231 9.00 -12.23 7.79
C THR A 231 8.03 -13.30 7.33
N ARG A 232 8.56 -14.40 6.78
CA ARG A 232 7.82 -15.62 6.47
C ARG A 232 8.59 -16.80 7.04
N GLU A 233 7.94 -17.57 7.92
CA GLU A 233 8.56 -18.72 8.55
C GLU A 233 8.70 -19.89 7.55
N GLY A 234 9.76 -20.68 7.72
CA GLY A 234 10.07 -21.81 6.83
C GLY A 234 10.83 -21.41 5.57
N THR A 235 11.05 -22.39 4.68
CA THR A 235 11.77 -22.19 3.41
C THR A 235 10.84 -22.49 2.25
N PRO A 236 10.69 -21.59 1.26
CA PRO A 236 9.85 -21.85 0.09
C PRO A 236 10.38 -23.08 -0.68
N ARG A 237 9.48 -23.93 -1.16
CA ARG A 237 9.79 -25.19 -1.87
C ARG A 237 9.21 -25.21 -3.28
N THR A 238 8.07 -24.56 -3.50
CA THR A 238 7.44 -24.51 -4.83
C THR A 238 7.91 -23.29 -5.63
N ALA A 239 7.81 -23.34 -6.97
CA ALA A 239 8.18 -22.21 -7.83
C ALA A 239 7.36 -20.95 -7.53
N ASN A 240 6.10 -21.10 -7.11
CA ASN A 240 5.22 -20.01 -6.71
C ASN A 240 5.64 -19.41 -5.37
N GLU A 241 5.93 -20.25 -4.38
CA GLU A 241 6.44 -19.80 -3.09
C GLU A 241 7.78 -19.08 -3.21
N ILE A 242 8.68 -19.59 -4.06
CA ILE A 242 9.99 -18.99 -4.32
C ILE A 242 9.81 -17.62 -4.98
N GLN A 243 9.00 -17.52 -6.04
CA GLN A 243 8.77 -16.24 -6.72
C GLN A 243 8.11 -15.22 -5.79
N ASN A 244 7.06 -15.60 -5.06
CA ASN A 244 6.42 -14.69 -4.11
C ASN A 244 7.41 -14.24 -3.02
N ARG A 245 8.30 -15.13 -2.55
CA ARG A 245 9.31 -14.72 -1.57
C ARG A 245 10.33 -13.75 -2.17
N ILE A 246 10.74 -13.94 -3.42
CA ILE A 246 11.61 -12.99 -4.14
C ILE A 246 10.92 -11.62 -4.24
N ASP A 247 9.63 -11.59 -4.59
CA ASP A 247 8.85 -10.35 -4.69
C ASP A 247 8.73 -9.66 -3.33
N GLU A 248 8.39 -10.40 -2.26
CA GLU A 248 8.33 -9.88 -0.89
C GLU A 248 9.67 -9.29 -0.41
N ILE A 249 10.78 -9.99 -0.67
CA ILE A 249 12.12 -9.51 -0.29
C ILE A 249 12.44 -8.23 -1.07
N THR A 250 12.23 -8.25 -2.38
CA THR A 250 12.56 -7.11 -3.27
C THR A 250 11.72 -5.89 -2.90
N PHE A 251 10.42 -6.07 -2.68
CA PHE A 251 9.51 -4.98 -2.34
C PHE A 251 9.76 -4.41 -0.94
N ASN A 252 10.18 -5.21 0.04
CA ASN A 252 10.53 -4.69 1.36
C ASN A 252 11.96 -4.13 1.44
N ALA A 253 12.86 -4.49 0.52
CA ALA A 253 14.28 -4.12 0.61
C ALA A 253 14.52 -2.60 0.61
N SER A 254 13.78 -1.85 -0.22
CA SER A 254 13.88 -0.38 -0.29
C SER A 254 13.42 0.28 1.01
N LEU A 255 12.26 -0.10 1.51
CA LEU A 255 11.70 0.36 2.78
C LEU A 255 12.64 0.08 3.97
N LEU A 256 13.19 -1.13 4.07
CA LEU A 256 14.13 -1.50 5.13
C LEU A 256 15.44 -0.69 5.07
N ARG A 257 15.89 -0.28 3.88
CA ARG A 257 17.04 0.61 3.72
C ARG A 257 16.72 2.03 4.19
N GLU A 258 15.52 2.53 3.88
CA GLU A 258 15.07 3.83 4.40
C GLU A 258 14.95 3.82 5.93
N PHE A 259 14.41 2.75 6.52
CA PHE A 259 14.35 2.62 7.98
C PHE A 259 15.72 2.66 8.65
N ARG A 260 16.72 1.98 8.08
CA ARG A 260 18.11 2.04 8.57
C ARG A 260 18.68 3.45 8.48
N ALA A 261 18.38 4.19 7.40
CA ALA A 261 18.82 5.58 7.26
C ALA A 261 18.18 6.48 8.32
N ILE A 262 16.87 6.34 8.57
CA ILE A 262 16.15 7.09 9.61
C ILE A 262 16.73 6.76 11.00
N ALA A 263 16.93 5.49 11.31
CA ALA A 263 17.52 5.06 12.59
C ALA A 263 18.93 5.62 12.78
N PHE A 264 19.77 5.59 11.74
CA PHE A 264 21.11 6.15 11.78
C PHE A 264 21.11 7.67 11.99
N ILE A 265 20.22 8.40 11.32
CA ILE A 265 20.07 9.86 11.53
C ILE A 265 19.64 10.14 12.97
N LYS A 266 18.68 9.38 13.52
CA LYS A 266 18.25 9.52 14.92
C LYS A 266 19.40 9.30 15.90
N GLU A 267 20.24 8.29 15.68
CA GLU A 267 21.43 8.05 16.50
C GLU A 267 22.41 9.23 16.46
N LEU A 268 22.63 9.81 15.28
CA LEU A 268 23.51 10.97 15.13
C LEU A 268 22.95 12.23 15.80
N ILE A 269 21.63 12.47 15.71
CA ILE A 269 20.94 13.55 16.42
C ILE A 269 21.08 13.35 17.94
N ALA A 270 20.80 12.15 18.44
CA ALA A 270 20.90 11.82 19.87
C ALA A 270 22.33 11.96 20.41
N ALA A 271 23.34 11.68 19.58
CA ALA A 271 24.75 11.83 19.92
C ALA A 271 25.27 13.29 19.78
N GLY A 272 24.44 14.25 19.37
CA GLY A 272 24.84 15.64 19.14
C GLY A 272 25.84 15.82 17.99
N ARG A 273 25.88 14.88 17.05
CA ARG A 273 26.84 14.87 15.93
C ARG A 273 26.33 15.57 14.67
N LEU A 274 25.04 15.92 14.65
CA LEU A 274 24.41 16.70 13.58
C LEU A 274 24.04 18.10 14.10
N PRO A 275 24.19 19.16 13.29
CA PRO A 275 23.72 20.49 13.63
C PRO A 275 22.23 20.48 13.99
N HIS A 276 21.87 21.05 15.15
CA HIS A 276 20.48 21.15 15.56
C HIS A 276 19.68 22.01 14.58
N GLY A 277 18.51 21.50 14.13
CA GLY A 277 17.56 22.23 13.29
C GLY A 277 17.73 22.07 11.78
N GLU A 278 18.82 21.44 11.31
CA GLU A 278 19.02 21.15 9.88
C GLU A 278 18.36 19.84 9.43
N TYR A 279 18.14 18.91 10.35
CA TYR A 279 17.60 17.57 10.08
C TYR A 279 16.28 17.37 10.83
N ARG A 280 15.27 16.86 10.11
CA ARG A 280 13.96 16.53 10.67
C ARG A 280 14.02 15.23 11.45
N ASP A 281 13.43 15.22 12.64
CA ASP A 281 13.32 14.03 13.48
C ASP A 281 12.04 13.26 13.17
N ILE A 282 12.07 12.44 12.11
CA ILE A 282 10.90 11.73 11.61
C ILE A 282 10.35 10.77 12.66
N ARG A 283 9.06 10.88 12.96
CA ARG A 283 8.33 10.01 13.89
C ARG A 283 7.56 8.97 13.10
N MET A 284 8.07 7.74 13.10
CA MET A 284 7.44 6.64 12.39
C MET A 284 6.32 6.00 13.21
N HIS A 285 5.24 5.70 12.51
CA HIS A 285 4.09 4.93 12.96
C HIS A 285 3.80 3.85 11.94
N ARG A 286 3.14 2.76 12.38
CA ARG A 286 2.81 1.63 11.52
C ARG A 286 1.41 1.11 11.80
N ILE A 287 0.65 0.90 10.73
CA ILE A 287 -0.50 0.00 10.73
C ILE A 287 -0.13 -1.15 9.80
N ASP A 288 -0.10 -2.35 10.35
CA ASP A 288 0.09 -3.59 9.61
C ASP A 288 -1.02 -4.58 9.98
N ALA A 289 -1.09 -5.69 9.26
CA ALA A 289 -1.89 -6.84 9.66
C ALA A 289 -1.11 -8.13 9.38
N ASP A 290 0.16 -8.15 9.78
CA ASP A 290 1.11 -9.23 9.47
C ASP A 290 0.52 -10.62 9.79
N ASP A 291 -0.09 -10.80 10.97
CA ASP A 291 -0.67 -12.08 11.37
C ASP A 291 -1.89 -12.50 10.55
N ALA A 292 -2.62 -11.55 9.96
CA ALA A 292 -3.70 -11.84 9.03
C ALA A 292 -3.17 -12.16 7.62
N PHE A 293 -2.10 -11.48 7.18
CA PHE A 293 -1.49 -11.65 5.86
C PHE A 293 -0.58 -12.87 5.73
N LYS A 294 0.06 -13.34 6.82
CA LYS A 294 0.97 -14.50 6.80
C LYS A 294 0.35 -15.74 6.14
N ASP A 295 -0.93 -15.95 6.39
CA ASP A 295 -1.69 -17.11 5.95
C ASP A 295 -2.48 -16.88 4.65
N LEU A 296 -2.38 -15.69 4.05
CA LEU A 296 -2.89 -15.45 2.71
C LEU A 296 -1.86 -15.94 1.69
N SER A 297 -2.32 -16.73 0.72
CA SER A 297 -1.47 -17.24 -0.35
C SER A 297 -1.06 -16.13 -1.31
N ALA A 298 0.05 -16.33 -2.03
CA ALA A 298 0.55 -15.35 -3.01
C ALA A 298 -0.49 -15.01 -4.08
N SER A 299 -1.26 -16.03 -4.51
CA SER A 299 -2.31 -15.90 -5.51
C SER A 299 -3.50 -15.05 -5.06
N SER A 300 -3.69 -14.85 -3.74
CA SER A 300 -4.73 -13.94 -3.25
C SER A 300 -4.50 -12.48 -3.66
N LYS A 301 -3.25 -12.08 -3.95
CA LYS A 301 -2.88 -10.72 -4.40
C LYS A 301 -3.46 -10.35 -5.77
N VAL A 302 -3.87 -11.34 -6.57
CA VAL A 302 -4.56 -11.12 -7.86
C VAL A 302 -6.06 -11.37 -7.78
N ASN A 303 -6.58 -11.75 -6.60
CA ASN A 303 -8.01 -11.96 -6.39
C ASN A 303 -8.74 -10.60 -6.28
N ALA A 304 -9.62 -10.33 -7.25
CA ALA A 304 -10.42 -9.11 -7.31
C ALA A 304 -11.91 -9.34 -6.95
N GLU A 305 -12.24 -10.46 -6.29
CA GLU A 305 -13.62 -10.72 -5.86
C GLU A 305 -14.07 -9.68 -4.83
N TRP A 306 -15.24 -9.08 -5.04
CA TRP A 306 -15.76 -8.02 -4.17
C TRP A 306 -15.78 -8.41 -2.69
N ALA A 307 -16.23 -9.63 -2.38
CA ALA A 307 -16.28 -10.11 -1.00
C ALA A 307 -14.88 -10.25 -0.35
N PHE A 308 -13.84 -10.56 -1.14
CA PHE A 308 -12.45 -10.58 -0.65
C PHE A 308 -11.94 -9.16 -0.39
N LEU A 309 -12.21 -8.24 -1.32
CA LEU A 309 -11.83 -6.84 -1.18
C LEU A 309 -12.53 -6.18 0.02
N GLU A 310 -13.81 -6.50 0.26
CA GLU A 310 -14.53 -6.06 1.46
C GLU A 310 -13.96 -6.67 2.75
N TYR A 311 -13.56 -7.94 2.72
CA TYR A 311 -12.87 -8.55 3.85
C TYR A 311 -11.58 -7.80 4.21
N LEU A 312 -10.74 -7.51 3.20
CA LEU A 312 -9.51 -6.75 3.39
C LEU A 312 -9.77 -5.31 3.85
N ARG A 313 -10.77 -4.63 3.28
CA ARG A 313 -11.23 -3.31 3.72
C ARG A 313 -11.63 -3.33 5.20
N ASP A 314 -12.47 -4.27 5.60
CA ASP A 314 -12.96 -4.35 6.97
C ASP A 314 -11.81 -4.64 7.95
N LEU A 315 -10.86 -5.49 7.56
CA LEU A 315 -9.63 -5.74 8.30
C LEU A 315 -8.81 -4.46 8.48
N GLY A 316 -8.62 -3.68 7.41
CA GLY A 316 -7.93 -2.38 7.45
C GLY A 316 -8.63 -1.35 8.33
N ARG A 317 -9.97 -1.28 8.27
CA ARG A 317 -10.76 -0.41 9.15
C ARG A 317 -10.58 -0.76 10.62
N ASN A 318 -10.55 -2.05 10.95
CA ASN A 318 -10.34 -2.52 12.33
C ASN A 318 -8.91 -2.22 12.80
N ALA A 319 -7.90 -2.49 11.98
CA ALA A 319 -6.49 -2.20 12.31
C ALA A 319 -6.26 -0.70 12.54
N ALA A 320 -6.82 0.16 11.69
CA ALA A 320 -6.77 1.61 11.87
C ALA A 320 -7.52 2.06 13.13
N GLY A 321 -8.67 1.45 13.44
CA GLY A 321 -9.42 1.73 14.66
C GLY A 321 -8.64 1.40 15.93
N ASP A 322 -7.99 0.23 15.97
CA ASP A 322 -7.12 -0.15 17.09
C ASP A 322 -5.93 0.79 17.22
N TRP A 323 -5.26 1.10 16.10
CA TRP A 323 -4.13 2.02 16.12
C TRP A 323 -4.53 3.43 16.58
N LEU A 324 -5.67 3.96 16.14
CA LEU A 324 -6.16 5.28 16.57
C LEU A 324 -6.44 5.34 18.07
N ASP A 325 -7.02 4.28 18.65
CA ASP A 325 -7.31 4.26 20.09
C ASP A 325 -6.04 4.15 20.93
N GLU A 326 -5.04 3.41 20.44
CA GLU A 326 -3.80 3.14 21.18
C GLU A 326 -2.73 4.23 21.00
N ASN A 327 -2.69 4.86 19.82
CA ASN A 327 -1.52 5.62 19.37
C ASN A 327 -1.82 7.07 18.94
N PHE A 328 -3.09 7.51 18.85
CA PHE A 328 -3.41 8.88 18.42
C PHE A 328 -2.71 9.96 19.26
N ASP A 329 -2.58 9.76 20.57
CA ASP A 329 -1.91 10.72 21.44
C ASP A 329 -0.40 10.81 21.22
N ALA A 330 0.22 9.79 20.62
CA ALA A 330 1.63 9.80 20.27
C ALA A 330 1.93 10.69 19.06
N VAL A 331 0.98 10.88 18.14
CA VAL A 331 1.15 11.72 16.95
C VAL A 331 1.47 13.16 17.37
N GLY A 332 2.56 13.71 16.81
CA GLY A 332 3.13 15.01 17.13
C GLY A 332 4.06 15.02 18.34
N ASN A 333 4.13 13.92 19.11
CA ASN A 333 4.87 13.84 20.36
C ASN A 333 6.03 12.83 20.29
N ARG A 334 5.77 11.60 19.84
CA ARG A 334 6.76 10.50 19.81
C ARG A 334 6.42 9.44 18.74
N PRO A 335 7.41 8.73 18.18
CA PRO A 335 7.16 7.60 17.31
C PRO A 335 6.45 6.46 18.06
N THR A 336 5.74 5.61 17.32
CA THR A 336 5.17 4.35 17.84
C THR A 336 5.78 3.13 17.17
N LEU A 337 6.56 3.32 16.11
CA LEU A 337 7.45 2.32 15.55
C LEU A 337 8.89 2.63 15.99
N ASP A 338 9.47 1.77 16.82
CA ASP A 338 10.88 1.88 17.24
C ASP A 338 11.80 1.21 16.21
N LEU A 339 12.35 2.02 15.31
CA LEU A 339 13.31 1.55 14.32
C LEU A 339 14.67 1.16 14.94
N THR A 340 15.05 1.71 16.09
CA THR A 340 16.36 1.43 16.68
C THR A 340 16.36 0.03 17.28
N ASP A 341 15.30 -0.37 17.98
CA ASP A 341 15.13 -1.74 18.46
C ASP A 341 14.97 -2.76 17.31
N GLU A 342 14.34 -2.35 16.21
CA GLU A 342 14.17 -3.15 15.01
C GLU A 342 15.51 -3.58 14.36
N PHE A 343 16.58 -2.78 14.54
CA PHE A 343 17.91 -3.07 13.97
C PHE A 343 19.04 -3.28 14.99
N ARG A 344 18.78 -3.10 16.30
CA ARG A 344 19.77 -3.35 17.39
C ARG A 344 20.23 -4.82 17.47
N GLY A 345 19.43 -5.76 16.99
CA GLY A 345 19.85 -7.14 16.77
C GLY A 345 20.31 -7.33 15.33
N ARG A 346 21.62 -7.52 15.11
CA ARG A 346 22.21 -7.91 13.80
C ARG A 346 21.30 -8.90 13.06
N PHE A 347 20.51 -8.42 12.10
CA PHE A 347 19.61 -9.24 11.27
C PHE A 347 18.62 -10.13 12.06
N GLY A 348 18.19 -9.71 13.26
CA GLY A 348 17.11 -10.39 13.98
C GLY A 348 15.77 -10.28 13.23
N PRO A 349 14.85 -11.23 13.41
CA PRO A 349 13.50 -11.10 12.85
C PRO A 349 12.84 -9.83 13.39
N LEU A 350 12.11 -9.12 12.52
CA LEU A 350 11.31 -7.96 12.95
C LEU A 350 10.39 -8.37 14.11
N GLN A 351 10.33 -7.58 15.17
CA GLN A 351 9.41 -7.87 16.28
C GLN A 351 7.97 -7.80 15.78
N HIS A 352 7.23 -8.89 15.98
CA HIS A 352 5.80 -8.94 15.66
C HIS A 352 5.00 -8.20 16.73
N ALA A 353 4.27 -7.18 16.31
CA ALA A 353 3.26 -6.56 17.18
C ALA A 353 2.06 -7.52 17.27
N ILE A 354 1.56 -7.74 18.49
CA ILE A 354 0.34 -8.52 18.70
C ILE A 354 -0.83 -7.75 18.06
N PRO A 355 -1.67 -8.37 17.21
CA PRO A 355 -2.78 -7.69 16.58
C PRO A 355 -3.70 -7.04 17.60
N GLY A 356 -4.21 -5.85 17.29
CA GLY A 356 -5.12 -5.09 18.14
C GLY A 356 -6.43 -5.83 18.44
N LYS A 357 -7.19 -5.34 19.42
CA LYS A 357 -8.40 -6.00 19.90
C LYS A 357 -9.44 -6.23 18.79
N ARG A 358 -9.76 -5.21 17.98
CA ARG A 358 -10.74 -5.34 16.89
C ARG A 358 -10.25 -6.30 15.81
N VAL A 359 -8.96 -6.28 15.49
CA VAL A 359 -8.39 -7.24 14.54
C VAL A 359 -8.55 -8.67 15.06
N ARG A 360 -8.24 -8.93 16.33
CA ARG A 360 -8.42 -10.27 16.94
C ARG A 360 -9.89 -10.70 16.93
N GLU A 361 -10.82 -9.81 17.29
CA GLU A 361 -12.26 -10.10 17.27
C GLU A 361 -12.79 -10.35 15.85
N PHE A 362 -12.31 -9.59 14.86
CA PHE A 362 -12.64 -9.77 13.46
C PHE A 362 -12.16 -11.13 12.93
N LEU A 363 -10.91 -11.49 13.21
CA LEU A 363 -10.33 -12.79 12.82
C LEU A 363 -10.99 -13.98 13.52
N ALA A 364 -11.50 -13.78 14.74
CA ALA A 364 -12.22 -14.83 15.48
C ALA A 364 -13.64 -15.08 14.95
N THR A 365 -14.30 -14.06 14.42
CA THR A 365 -15.72 -14.12 13.99
C THR A 365 -15.89 -14.40 12.51
N ARG A 366 -14.96 -13.98 11.66
CA ARG A 366 -14.94 -14.34 10.24
C ARG A 366 -14.03 -15.53 10.03
N LYS A 367 -14.62 -16.69 9.70
CA LYS A 367 -13.86 -17.90 9.37
C LYS A 367 -12.87 -17.61 8.26
N LYS A 368 -11.60 -17.67 8.64
CA LYS A 368 -10.45 -17.80 7.76
C LYS A 368 -10.57 -19.14 7.02
N PRO A 369 -10.52 -19.17 5.70
CA PRO A 369 -10.44 -20.43 4.98
C PRO A 369 -9.00 -20.94 5.00
N GLU A 370 -8.86 -22.23 5.25
CA GLU A 370 -7.58 -22.92 5.25
C GLU A 370 -6.95 -22.81 3.86
N ALA A 371 -5.67 -22.41 3.82
CA ALA A 371 -4.83 -22.63 2.66
C ALA A 371 -4.63 -24.15 2.56
N ALA A 372 -5.26 -24.78 1.58
CA ALA A 372 -5.00 -26.18 1.24
C ALA A 372 -3.63 -26.31 0.58
#